data_AF-A0A2M8ELW4-F1
#
_entry.id   AF-A0A2M8ELW4-F1
#
_cell.length_a   1.000
_cell.length_b   1.000
_cell.length_c   1.000
_cell.angle_alpha   90.00
_cell.angle_beta   90.00
_cell.angle_gamma   90.00
#
_symmetry.space_group_name_H-M   'P 1'
#
loop_
_entity.id
_entity.type
_entity.pdbx_description
1 polymer ?
#
loop_
_entity_poly.entity_id
_entity_poly.type
_entity_poly.pdbx_seq_one_letter_code
_entity_poly.pdbx_strand_id
1 'polypeptide(L)'
;MIHMNVLHVIKNGEDADYNLQKLVNIQTKSLKYNISVMTVRKALFSASIRKFFGRPFDAIHVHARTSKFNKLSKNVINQDISDFFLKKEFYADSEFQLLLNKEILFYYSDGNQKAVISLIESIKYLSSEYTLRIIKNIPEADLKAFKELIENLNIKHRVSFGLSSENLSIRDLAKAYKDSRLVVFNSIGTNLKMKIVKALACGIPVIAFSNEKYLEIPGLKFTELQGPKALAKKIRDIVEDDFWVDIESVYNTYSLESLAESLDKKYQGLNNN
;
A
#
# COMPACT_ATOMS: atom_id res chain seq x y z
N MET A 1 -22.42 29.70 -12.84
CA MET A 1 -20.99 29.35 -13.04
C MET A 1 -20.54 28.65 -11.76
N ILE A 2 -20.16 27.37 -11.83
CA ILE A 2 -19.78 26.57 -10.64
C ILE A 2 -18.35 26.09 -10.86
N HIS A 3 -17.43 26.51 -10.00
CA HIS A 3 -16.10 25.91 -9.92
C HIS A 3 -16.21 24.61 -9.10
N MET A 4 -16.06 23.46 -9.77
CA MET A 4 -15.73 22.21 -9.10
C MET A 4 -14.23 21.96 -9.24
N ASN A 5 -13.50 22.15 -8.13
CA ASN A 5 -12.16 21.61 -8.00
C ASN A 5 -12.27 20.09 -7.83
N VAL A 6 -11.93 19.33 -8.87
CA VAL A 6 -11.81 17.88 -8.78
C VAL A 6 -10.49 17.55 -8.11
N LEU A 7 -10.53 17.32 -6.79
CA LEU A 7 -9.46 16.63 -6.09
C LEU A 7 -9.30 15.23 -6.69
N HIS A 8 -8.07 14.93 -7.13
CA HIS A 8 -7.72 13.60 -7.63
C HIS A 8 -7.76 12.58 -6.49
N VAL A 9 -8.88 11.88 -6.34
CA VAL A 9 -8.92 10.64 -5.56
C VAL A 9 -8.30 9.55 -6.41
N ILE A 10 -6.98 9.38 -6.30
CA ILE A 10 -6.32 8.15 -6.74
C ILE A 10 -6.88 7.03 -5.87
N LYS A 11 -7.64 6.11 -6.46
CA LYS A 11 -8.11 4.92 -5.74
C LYS A 11 -6.89 4.07 -5.36
N ASN A 12 -6.74 3.81 -4.06
CA ASN A 12 -5.65 3.02 -3.50
C ASN A 12 -5.48 1.68 -4.23
N GLY A 13 -4.22 1.31 -4.49
CA GLY A 13 -3.82 -0.08 -4.77
C GLY A 13 -3.89 -0.59 -6.21
N GLU A 14 -4.71 -0.03 -7.11
CA GLU A 14 -4.84 -0.60 -8.49
C GLU A 14 -3.49 -0.60 -9.24
N ASP A 15 -2.74 0.50 -9.21
CA ASP A 15 -1.45 0.65 -9.90
C ASP A 15 -0.21 0.29 -9.04
N ALA A 16 -0.32 -0.23 -7.81
CA ALA A 16 0.89 -0.40 -6.99
C ALA A 16 1.89 -1.44 -7.53
N ASP A 17 1.44 -2.45 -8.29
CA ASP A 17 2.33 -3.36 -9.02
C ASP A 17 3.08 -2.60 -10.12
N TYR A 18 2.42 -1.67 -10.82
CA TYR A 18 3.04 -0.80 -11.81
C TYR A 18 4.02 0.18 -11.15
N ASN A 19 3.68 0.80 -10.03
CA ASN A 19 4.57 1.73 -9.30
C ASN A 19 5.81 1.00 -8.76
N LEU A 20 5.64 -0.17 -8.12
CA LEU A 20 6.76 -0.99 -7.66
C LEU A 20 7.58 -1.54 -8.82
N GLN A 21 6.95 -2.01 -9.91
CA GLN A 21 7.69 -2.41 -11.10
C GLN A 21 8.40 -1.22 -11.76
N LYS A 22 7.86 0.01 -11.73
CA LYS A 22 8.56 1.19 -12.26
C LYS A 22 9.78 1.55 -11.41
N LEU A 23 9.68 1.42 -10.09
CA LEU A 23 10.81 1.55 -9.16
C LEU A 23 11.85 0.42 -9.28
N VAL A 24 11.52 -0.73 -9.88
CA VAL A 24 12.38 -1.94 -9.96
C VAL A 24 12.91 -2.22 -11.37
N ASN A 25 12.11 -2.02 -12.42
CA ASN A 25 12.38 -2.43 -13.81
C ASN A 25 13.18 -1.40 -14.63
N ILE A 26 13.61 -0.27 -14.07
CA ILE A 26 14.55 0.64 -14.76
C ILE A 26 15.93 -0.05 -15.00
N GLN A 27 16.15 -1.25 -14.46
CA GLN A 27 17.25 -2.13 -14.87
C GLN A 27 17.10 -2.80 -16.26
N THR A 28 15.93 -2.77 -16.93
CA THR A 28 15.75 -3.37 -18.27
C THR A 28 14.90 -2.52 -19.24
N LYS A 29 15.18 -2.61 -20.54
CA LYS A 29 14.78 -1.62 -21.58
C LYS A 29 13.28 -1.63 -22.00
N SER A 30 12.84 -0.48 -22.54
CA SER A 30 11.46 -0.02 -22.85
C SER A 30 10.69 -0.65 -24.04
N LEU A 31 9.35 -0.47 -24.10
CA LEU A 31 8.47 -0.67 -25.29
C LEU A 31 7.16 0.21 -25.29
N LYS A 32 6.48 0.44 -26.46
CA LYS A 32 5.46 1.54 -26.69
C LYS A 32 4.48 1.40 -27.98
N TYR A 33 3.10 1.30 -27.98
CA TYR A 33 2.16 1.49 -29.19
C TYR A 33 0.64 1.97 -28.98
N ASN A 34 0.02 3.05 -29.61
CA ASN A 34 -1.23 3.92 -29.25
C ASN A 34 -2.73 3.37 -29.15
N ILE A 35 -3.62 3.75 -28.18
CA ILE A 35 -5.12 3.44 -28.08
C ILE A 35 -6.08 4.62 -28.39
N SER A 36 -7.31 4.31 -28.83
CA SER A 36 -8.58 4.99 -28.50
C SER A 36 -9.76 3.97 -28.38
N VAL A 37 -10.86 4.27 -27.64
CA VAL A 37 -12.00 3.33 -27.37
C VAL A 37 -13.38 4.02 -27.52
N MET A 38 -14.42 3.29 -27.98
CA MET A 38 -15.79 3.80 -28.21
C MET A 38 -16.92 3.24 -27.32
N THR A 39 -17.68 4.18 -26.76
CA THR A 39 -19.16 4.27 -26.60
C THR A 39 -20.00 3.18 -25.88
N VAL A 40 -19.93 1.88 -26.20
CA VAL A 40 -20.99 0.93 -25.78
C VAL A 40 -21.03 0.66 -24.26
N ARG A 41 -19.89 0.79 -23.57
CA ARG A 41 -19.76 0.47 -22.13
C ARG A 41 -20.35 1.52 -21.17
N LYS A 42 -20.79 2.68 -21.67
CA LYS A 42 -21.27 3.79 -20.82
C LYS A 42 -22.60 3.46 -20.11
N ALA A 43 -23.47 2.66 -20.73
CA ALA A 43 -24.80 2.33 -20.20
C ALA A 43 -24.75 1.40 -18.96
N LEU A 44 -24.01 0.29 -19.04
CA LEU A 44 -23.87 -0.67 -17.94
C LEU A 44 -23.16 -0.02 -16.73
N PHE A 45 -22.12 0.78 -16.98
CA PHE A 45 -21.44 1.52 -15.91
C PHE A 45 -22.36 2.55 -15.24
N SER A 46 -23.16 3.29 -16.03
CA SER A 46 -24.21 4.19 -15.52
C SER A 46 -25.23 3.47 -14.62
N ALA A 47 -25.61 2.23 -14.97
CA ALA A 47 -26.58 1.45 -14.19
C ALA A 47 -26.02 1.06 -12.81
N SER A 48 -24.78 0.55 -12.75
CA SER A 48 -24.12 0.21 -11.48
C SER A 48 -23.88 1.44 -10.59
N ILE A 49 -23.46 2.56 -11.18
CA ILE A 49 -23.29 3.84 -10.47
C ILE A 49 -24.64 4.33 -9.90
N ARG A 50 -25.73 4.27 -10.69
CA ARG A 50 -27.09 4.62 -10.21
C ARG A 50 -27.54 3.77 -9.03
N LYS A 51 -27.28 2.47 -9.08
CA LYS A 51 -27.62 1.54 -7.98
C LYS A 51 -26.85 1.85 -6.70
N PHE A 52 -25.62 2.34 -6.80
CA PHE A 52 -24.76 2.64 -5.65
C PHE A 52 -25.04 4.01 -5.01
N PHE A 53 -25.39 5.03 -5.80
CA PHE A 53 -25.55 6.42 -5.31
C PHE A 53 -27.00 6.93 -5.29
N GLY A 54 -27.98 6.11 -5.67
CA GLY A 54 -29.42 6.43 -5.56
C GLY A 54 -29.94 7.54 -6.49
N ARG A 55 -29.10 8.10 -7.37
CA ARG A 55 -29.49 9.15 -8.34
C ARG A 55 -28.76 9.02 -9.68
N PRO A 56 -29.34 9.50 -10.80
CA PRO A 56 -28.64 9.60 -12.08
C PRO A 56 -27.51 10.64 -12.01
N PHE A 57 -26.52 10.48 -12.89
CA PHE A 57 -25.47 11.45 -13.17
C PHE A 57 -25.48 11.75 -14.66
N ASP A 58 -25.44 13.02 -15.04
CA ASP A 58 -25.54 13.45 -16.44
C ASP A 58 -24.25 13.17 -17.23
N ALA A 59 -23.10 13.18 -16.54
CA ALA A 59 -21.82 12.74 -17.09
C ALA A 59 -20.93 12.11 -16.00
N ILE A 60 -20.11 11.15 -16.41
CA ILE A 60 -18.97 10.65 -15.63
C ILE A 60 -17.73 10.77 -16.53
N HIS A 61 -16.76 11.58 -16.12
CA HIS A 61 -15.49 11.74 -16.82
C HIS A 61 -14.44 10.83 -16.20
N VAL A 62 -14.06 9.78 -16.93
CA VAL A 62 -12.97 8.86 -16.53
C VAL A 62 -11.74 9.20 -17.37
N HIS A 63 -10.76 9.87 -16.77
CA HIS A 63 -9.50 10.22 -17.43
C HIS A 63 -8.50 9.05 -17.39
N ALA A 64 -8.66 8.08 -18.29
CA ALA A 64 -7.64 7.07 -18.54
C ALA A 64 -6.55 7.63 -19.46
N ARG A 65 -5.36 7.95 -18.93
CA ARG A 65 -4.17 8.26 -19.73
C ARG A 65 -3.49 6.98 -20.24
N THR A 66 -4.12 6.32 -21.21
CA THR A 66 -3.47 5.27 -22.01
C THR A 66 -3.56 5.57 -23.50
N SER A 67 -2.83 6.61 -23.92
CA SER A 67 -2.11 6.43 -25.18
C SER A 67 -1.17 5.22 -24.97
N LYS A 68 -1.59 4.02 -25.41
CA LYS A 68 -0.77 2.91 -25.96
C LYS A 68 -1.40 1.46 -25.93
N PHE A 69 -2.37 1.19 -26.84
CA PHE A 69 -2.68 -0.13 -27.51
C PHE A 69 -3.38 0.08 -28.92
N ASN A 70 -2.83 -0.22 -30.11
CA ASN A 70 -3.69 -0.49 -31.30
C ASN A 70 -2.97 -1.37 -32.30
N LYS A 71 -3.23 -2.66 -32.14
CA LYS A 71 -3.29 -3.72 -33.16
C LYS A 71 -3.30 -5.05 -32.42
N LEU A 72 -4.49 -5.48 -32.01
CA LEU A 72 -4.71 -6.91 -31.73
C LEU A 72 -5.04 -7.57 -33.07
N SER A 73 -4.29 -8.62 -33.41
CA SER A 73 -4.74 -9.64 -34.35
C SER A 73 -6.00 -10.29 -33.78
N LYS A 74 -6.99 -10.57 -34.65
CA LYS A 74 -8.41 -10.55 -34.27
C LYS A 74 -8.98 -11.80 -33.58
N ASN A 75 -8.26 -12.92 -33.52
CA ASN A 75 -8.92 -14.24 -33.52
C ASN A 75 -8.64 -15.20 -32.33
N VAL A 76 -8.14 -14.73 -31.18
CA VAL A 76 -7.82 -15.65 -30.03
C VAL A 76 -8.52 -15.30 -28.72
N ILE A 77 -9.01 -14.07 -28.50
CA ILE A 77 -9.40 -13.60 -27.15
C ILE A 77 -10.92 -13.33 -27.04
N ASN A 78 -11.75 -14.34 -27.30
CA ASN A 78 -13.20 -14.28 -27.09
C ASN A 78 -13.76 -15.31 -26.07
N GLN A 79 -12.96 -16.27 -25.58
CA GLN A 79 -13.37 -17.23 -24.54
C GLN A 79 -12.72 -16.96 -23.17
N ASP A 80 -11.42 -16.68 -23.10
CA ASP A 80 -10.75 -16.46 -21.81
C ASP A 80 -11.24 -15.21 -21.06
N ILE A 81 -11.73 -14.19 -21.77
CA ILE A 81 -12.26 -12.96 -21.15
C ILE A 81 -13.67 -13.17 -20.59
N SER A 82 -14.53 -13.99 -21.20
CA SER A 82 -15.83 -14.30 -20.59
C SER A 82 -15.65 -15.06 -19.28
N ASP A 83 -14.71 -15.99 -19.23
CA ASP A 83 -14.42 -16.79 -18.02
C ASP A 83 -13.75 -15.94 -16.93
N PHE A 84 -12.96 -14.93 -17.31
CA PHE A 84 -12.41 -13.94 -16.38
C PHE A 84 -13.49 -13.06 -15.74
N PHE A 85 -14.52 -12.65 -16.49
CA PHE A 85 -15.62 -11.83 -15.96
C PHE A 85 -16.70 -12.65 -15.24
N LEU A 86 -17.02 -13.86 -15.70
CA LEU A 86 -17.98 -14.75 -15.02
C LEU A 86 -17.45 -15.25 -13.67
N LYS A 87 -16.13 -15.44 -13.50
CA LYS A 87 -15.52 -15.69 -12.18
C LYS A 87 -15.67 -14.51 -11.21
N LYS A 88 -15.95 -13.29 -11.68
CA LYS A 88 -15.96 -12.10 -10.81
C LYS A 88 -17.17 -12.03 -9.87
N GLU A 89 -18.24 -12.77 -10.14
CA GLU A 89 -19.38 -12.89 -9.21
C GLU A 89 -19.02 -13.62 -7.91
N PHE A 90 -17.92 -14.39 -7.88
CA PHE A 90 -17.40 -15.05 -6.67
C PHE A 90 -16.37 -14.22 -5.87
N TYR A 91 -15.90 -13.07 -6.39
CA TYR A 91 -14.87 -12.26 -5.72
C TYR A 91 -15.43 -11.12 -4.87
N ALA A 92 -16.71 -10.76 -5.03
CA ALA A 92 -17.34 -9.65 -4.33
C ALA A 92 -17.21 -9.75 -2.80
N ASP A 93 -17.43 -10.95 -2.23
CA ASP A 93 -17.31 -11.16 -0.78
C ASP A 93 -15.87 -10.98 -0.26
N SER A 94 -14.86 -11.35 -1.05
CA SER A 94 -13.45 -11.20 -0.66
C SER A 94 -12.99 -9.74 -0.67
N GLU A 95 -13.41 -8.94 -1.65
CA GLU A 95 -13.16 -7.49 -1.67
C GLU A 95 -13.95 -6.78 -0.54
N PHE A 96 -15.17 -7.24 -0.21
CA PHE A 96 -15.95 -6.66 0.88
C PHE A 96 -15.38 -6.99 2.27
N GLN A 97 -14.83 -8.20 2.47
CA GLN A 97 -14.11 -8.53 3.72
C GLN A 97 -12.82 -7.73 3.88
N LEU A 98 -12.12 -7.38 2.79
CA LEU A 98 -10.97 -6.46 2.81
C LEU A 98 -11.36 -4.99 3.08
N LEU A 99 -12.62 -4.62 2.89
CA LEU A 99 -13.15 -3.32 3.33
C LEU A 99 -13.40 -3.26 4.85
N LEU A 100 -13.78 -4.39 5.46
CA LEU A 100 -14.06 -4.48 6.90
C LEU A 100 -12.80 -4.75 7.75
N ASN A 101 -11.88 -5.57 7.25
CA ASN A 101 -10.66 -5.92 7.99
C ASN A 101 -9.62 -4.79 7.92
N LYS A 102 -9.28 -4.22 9.08
CA LYS A 102 -8.27 -3.18 9.25
C LYS A 102 -6.90 -3.82 9.53
N GLU A 103 -6.34 -4.55 8.55
CA GLU A 103 -5.07 -5.25 8.74
C GLU A 103 -3.90 -4.28 8.90
N ILE A 104 -3.14 -4.46 9.98
CA ILE A 104 -1.88 -3.80 10.27
C ILE A 104 -0.75 -4.76 9.88
N LEU A 105 0.12 -4.32 8.98
CA LEU A 105 1.30 -5.07 8.58
C LEU A 105 2.51 -4.63 9.42
N PHE A 106 3.18 -5.56 10.09
CA PHE A 106 4.38 -5.25 10.86
C PHE A 106 5.60 -6.00 10.35
N TYR A 107 6.66 -5.26 10.02
CA TYR A 107 7.95 -5.88 9.72
C TYR A 107 8.76 -6.00 10.98
N TYR A 108 9.01 -7.24 11.40
CA TYR A 108 10.01 -7.50 12.41
C TYR A 108 11.40 -7.21 11.83
N SER A 109 12.28 -6.62 12.65
CA SER A 109 13.72 -6.62 12.42
C SER A 109 14.40 -6.95 13.74
N ASP A 110 15.63 -7.43 13.65
CA ASP A 110 16.32 -7.97 14.81
C ASP A 110 16.60 -6.88 15.85
N GLY A 111 16.49 -7.23 17.13
CA GLY A 111 16.91 -6.37 18.25
C GLY A 111 15.85 -5.43 18.85
N ASN A 112 14.61 -5.37 18.35
CA ASN A 112 13.56 -4.55 18.98
C ASN A 112 12.27 -5.33 19.32
N GLN A 113 12.41 -6.32 20.21
CA GLN A 113 11.28 -7.07 20.81
C GLN A 113 10.26 -6.15 21.49
N LYS A 114 10.70 -5.06 22.14
CA LYS A 114 9.83 -4.12 22.87
C LYS A 114 8.80 -3.45 21.95
N ALA A 115 9.18 -3.09 20.72
CA ALA A 115 8.24 -2.57 19.73
C ALA A 115 7.20 -3.62 19.30
N VAL A 116 7.58 -4.88 19.16
CA VAL A 116 6.64 -5.98 18.84
C VAL A 116 5.65 -6.19 19.98
N ILE A 117 6.15 -6.28 21.22
CA ILE A 117 5.34 -6.45 22.43
C ILE A 117 4.33 -5.31 22.54
N SER A 118 4.78 -4.05 22.47
CA SER A 118 3.89 -2.88 22.54
C SER A 118 2.84 -2.88 21.41
N LEU A 119 3.20 -3.33 20.20
CA LEU A 119 2.26 -3.46 19.09
C LEU A 119 1.24 -4.58 19.32
N ILE A 120 1.65 -5.77 19.76
CA ILE A 120 0.76 -6.89 20.12
C ILE A 120 -0.20 -6.46 21.24
N GLU A 121 0.31 -5.81 22.29
CA GLU A 121 -0.50 -5.26 23.38
C GLU A 121 -1.46 -4.16 22.90
N SER A 122 -1.09 -3.37 21.89
CA SER A 122 -1.94 -2.30 21.35
C SER A 122 -3.22 -2.84 20.69
N ILE A 123 -3.18 -4.05 20.11
CA ILE A 123 -4.33 -4.71 19.48
C ILE A 123 -5.50 -4.88 20.47
N LYS A 124 -5.21 -5.11 21.76
CA LYS A 124 -6.24 -5.20 22.81
C LYS A 124 -7.07 -3.92 22.99
N TYR A 125 -6.57 -2.76 22.56
CA TYR A 125 -7.24 -1.46 22.65
C TYR A 125 -7.86 -0.99 21.32
N LEU A 126 -7.83 -1.82 20.28
CA LEU A 126 -8.44 -1.60 18.97
C LEU A 126 -9.71 -2.46 18.81
N SER A 127 -10.68 -2.00 18.00
CA SER A 127 -11.89 -2.77 17.66
C SER A 127 -11.51 -4.13 17.03
N SER A 128 -12.39 -5.12 17.13
CA SER A 128 -12.14 -6.49 16.63
C SER A 128 -11.79 -6.58 15.15
N GLU A 129 -12.15 -5.56 14.36
CA GLU A 129 -11.82 -5.38 12.94
C GLU A 129 -10.31 -5.27 12.66
N TYR A 130 -9.52 -4.80 13.63
CA TYR A 130 -8.08 -4.67 13.47
C TYR A 130 -7.37 -6.00 13.69
N THR A 131 -6.66 -6.46 12.66
CA THR A 131 -5.77 -7.61 12.71
C THR A 131 -4.31 -7.16 12.59
N LEU A 132 -3.38 -7.99 13.03
CA LEU A 132 -1.94 -7.78 12.95
C LEU A 132 -1.29 -8.95 12.20
N ARG A 133 -0.57 -8.65 11.11
CA ARG A 133 0.23 -9.61 10.37
C ARG A 133 1.71 -9.27 10.53
N ILE A 134 2.46 -10.15 11.19
CA ILE A 134 3.90 -9.97 11.44
C ILE A 134 4.70 -10.69 10.36
N ILE A 135 5.54 -9.96 9.62
CA ILE A 135 6.44 -10.48 8.58
C ILE A 135 7.90 -10.40 9.06
N LYS A 136 8.53 -11.56 9.34
CA LYS A 136 9.96 -11.92 9.15
C LYS A 136 10.19 -13.35 9.68
N ASN A 137 11.35 -13.93 9.38
CA ASN A 137 12.04 -14.85 10.30
C ASN A 137 12.15 -14.21 11.70
N ILE A 138 11.32 -14.69 12.64
CA ILE A 138 11.41 -14.37 14.07
C ILE A 138 12.20 -15.53 14.73
N PRO A 139 13.20 -15.28 15.59
CA PRO A 139 13.86 -16.33 16.37
C PRO A 139 12.84 -17.17 17.14
N GLU A 140 13.05 -18.48 17.24
CA GLU A 140 12.07 -19.40 17.83
C GLU A 140 11.72 -19.04 19.29
N ALA A 141 12.71 -18.59 20.07
CA ALA A 141 12.52 -18.10 21.44
C ALA A 141 11.57 -16.88 21.49
N ASP A 142 11.80 -15.89 20.63
CA ASP A 142 10.97 -14.68 20.51
C ASP A 142 9.55 -15.04 20.04
N LEU A 143 9.43 -15.94 19.06
CA LEU A 143 8.15 -16.42 18.53
C LEU A 143 7.33 -17.14 19.60
N LYS A 144 7.99 -17.93 20.47
CA LYS A 144 7.35 -18.58 21.62
C LYS A 144 6.81 -17.54 22.61
N ALA A 145 7.65 -16.58 23.02
CA ALA A 145 7.25 -15.52 23.93
C ALA A 145 6.10 -14.66 23.37
N PHE A 146 6.12 -14.34 22.07
CA PHE A 146 5.01 -13.61 21.43
C PHE A 146 3.72 -14.44 21.38
N LYS A 147 3.79 -15.75 21.13
CA LYS A 147 2.61 -16.64 21.16
C LYS A 147 1.99 -16.72 22.57
N GLU A 148 2.82 -16.84 23.60
CA GLU A 148 2.38 -16.83 25.01
C GLU A 148 1.71 -15.50 25.37
N LEU A 149 2.28 -14.37 24.94
CA LEU A 149 1.67 -13.04 25.11
C LEU A 149 0.32 -12.92 24.39
N ILE A 150 0.23 -13.40 23.15
CA ILE A 150 -1.01 -13.38 22.33
C ILE A 150 -2.13 -14.21 22.98
N GLU A 151 -1.80 -15.37 23.54
CA GLU A 151 -2.74 -16.23 24.27
C GLU A 151 -3.20 -15.55 25.58
N ASN A 152 -2.27 -15.04 26.38
CA ASN A 152 -2.56 -14.34 27.65
C ASN A 152 -3.43 -13.08 27.46
N LEU A 153 -3.35 -12.43 26.31
CA LEU A 153 -4.19 -11.28 25.95
C LEU A 153 -5.53 -11.67 25.30
N ASN A 154 -5.77 -12.95 25.00
CA ASN A 154 -6.94 -13.49 24.29
C ASN A 154 -7.15 -12.91 22.87
N ILE A 155 -6.07 -12.58 22.16
CA ILE A 155 -6.09 -11.97 20.82
C ILE A 155 -5.59 -12.89 19.69
N LYS A 156 -5.52 -14.20 19.94
CA LYS A 156 -5.05 -15.23 18.99
C LYS A 156 -5.67 -15.16 17.59
N HIS A 157 -6.96 -14.87 17.50
CA HIS A 157 -7.69 -14.74 16.23
C HIS A 157 -7.38 -13.43 15.47
N ARG A 158 -6.66 -12.49 16.10
CA ARG A 158 -6.33 -11.16 15.55
C ARG A 158 -4.87 -11.01 15.17
N VAL A 159 -3.99 -11.94 15.56
CA VAL A 159 -2.55 -11.85 15.30
C VAL A 159 -2.08 -13.07 14.51
N SER A 160 -1.45 -12.82 13.37
CA SER A 160 -0.92 -13.85 12.47
C SER A 160 0.56 -13.62 12.17
N PHE A 161 1.29 -14.71 11.92
CA PHE A 161 2.68 -14.70 11.50
C PHE A 161 2.76 -15.08 10.03
N GLY A 162 3.26 -14.16 9.20
CA GLY A 162 3.43 -14.35 7.75
C GLY A 162 4.76 -15.01 7.39
N LEU A 163 4.98 -15.21 6.09
CA LEU A 163 6.23 -15.76 5.54
C LEU A 163 7.43 -14.85 5.83
N SER A 164 8.64 -15.42 5.90
CA SER A 164 9.87 -14.64 6.05
C SER A 164 10.06 -13.66 4.89
N SER A 165 10.50 -12.43 5.18
CA SER A 165 10.75 -11.40 4.17
C SER A 165 11.86 -11.73 3.18
N GLU A 166 12.70 -12.72 3.49
CA GLU A 166 13.74 -13.24 2.59
C GLU A 166 13.15 -14.11 1.46
N ASN A 167 11.99 -14.72 1.70
CA ASN A 167 11.31 -15.62 0.76
C ASN A 167 10.11 -14.96 0.06
N LEU A 168 9.74 -13.74 0.45
CA LEU A 168 8.65 -12.99 -0.17
C LEU A 168 9.14 -12.34 -1.47
N SER A 169 8.51 -12.69 -2.60
CA SER A 169 8.77 -12.00 -3.86
C SER A 169 8.32 -10.53 -3.78
N ILE A 170 8.83 -9.69 -4.67
CA ILE A 170 8.39 -8.28 -4.77
C ILE A 170 6.87 -8.18 -4.97
N ARG A 171 6.26 -9.16 -5.66
CA ARG A 171 4.82 -9.23 -5.89
C ARG A 171 4.03 -9.62 -4.64
N ASP A 172 4.55 -10.54 -3.84
CA ASP A 172 3.90 -10.94 -2.58
C ASP A 172 4.01 -9.82 -1.53
N LEU A 173 5.14 -9.09 -1.54
CA LEU A 173 5.34 -7.88 -0.74
C LEU A 173 4.36 -6.76 -1.15
N ALA A 174 4.21 -6.53 -2.47
CA ALA A 174 3.25 -5.58 -3.02
C ALA A 174 1.81 -5.91 -2.58
N LYS A 175 1.44 -7.19 -2.68
CA LYS A 175 0.14 -7.66 -2.23
C LYS A 175 -0.05 -7.47 -0.73
N ALA A 176 0.94 -7.85 0.09
CA ALA A 176 0.86 -7.66 1.54
C ALA A 176 0.68 -6.18 1.92
N TYR A 177 1.30 -5.24 1.19
CA TYR A 177 1.01 -3.81 1.37
C TYR A 177 -0.44 -3.47 0.98
N LYS A 178 -0.90 -3.84 -0.23
CA LYS A 178 -2.29 -3.56 -0.70
C LYS A 178 -3.38 -4.13 0.22
N ASP A 179 -3.14 -5.31 0.78
CA ASP A 179 -4.07 -5.99 1.70
C ASP A 179 -4.12 -5.32 3.10
N SER A 180 -3.17 -4.42 3.40
CA SER A 180 -3.04 -3.73 4.70
C SER A 180 -3.53 -2.28 4.67
N ARG A 181 -3.99 -1.78 5.82
CA ARG A 181 -4.38 -0.37 6.03
C ARG A 181 -3.26 0.49 6.57
N LEU A 182 -2.26 -0.14 7.19
CA LEU A 182 -1.15 0.53 7.85
C LEU A 182 0.06 -0.41 7.87
N VAL A 183 1.26 0.12 7.59
CA VAL A 183 2.51 -0.58 7.87
C VAL A 183 3.19 0.02 9.10
N VAL A 184 3.65 -0.84 10.00
CA VAL A 184 4.42 -0.46 11.20
C VAL A 184 5.82 -1.05 11.12
N PHE A 185 6.84 -0.23 11.41
CA PHE A 185 8.24 -0.65 11.44
C PHE A 185 8.93 -0.29 12.76
N ASN A 186 9.76 -1.20 13.26
CA ASN A 186 10.39 -1.16 14.58
C ASN A 186 11.64 -0.27 14.73
N SER A 187 12.38 0.04 13.67
CA SER A 187 13.48 1.02 13.67
C SER A 187 13.98 1.34 12.25
N ILE A 188 14.31 2.61 11.99
CA ILE A 188 14.78 3.09 10.67
C ILE A 188 16.27 2.79 10.47
N GLY A 189 16.61 1.53 10.27
CA GLY A 189 17.89 1.15 9.67
C GLY A 189 17.99 1.59 8.20
N THR A 190 19.21 1.59 7.64
CA THR A 190 19.47 1.86 6.21
C THR A 190 18.62 0.99 5.29
N ASN A 191 18.54 -0.31 5.58
CA ASN A 191 17.72 -1.27 4.83
C ASN A 191 16.21 -1.05 5.00
N LEU A 192 15.78 -0.29 6.01
CA LEU A 192 14.37 -0.01 6.24
C LEU A 192 13.85 1.12 5.35
N LYS A 193 14.68 2.13 5.02
CA LYS A 193 14.26 3.27 4.18
C LYS A 193 13.62 2.80 2.87
N MET A 194 14.20 1.79 2.21
CA MET A 194 13.66 1.19 0.99
C MET A 194 12.33 0.44 1.23
N LYS A 195 12.12 -0.19 2.39
CA LYS A 195 10.84 -0.84 2.73
C LYS A 195 9.74 0.19 3.01
N ILE A 196 10.06 1.28 3.70
CA ILE A 196 9.16 2.41 3.94
C ILE A 196 8.73 3.02 2.59
N VAL A 197 9.68 3.36 1.72
CA VAL A 197 9.38 3.94 0.39
C VAL A 197 8.49 2.99 -0.45
N LYS A 198 8.73 1.68 -0.41
CA LYS A 198 7.88 0.70 -1.11
C LYS A 198 6.45 0.65 -0.57
N ALA A 199 6.24 0.74 0.74
CA ALA A 199 4.91 0.81 1.34
C ALA A 199 4.17 2.11 0.93
N LEU A 200 4.86 3.25 1.02
CA LEU A 200 4.31 4.56 0.64
C LEU A 200 4.00 4.64 -0.86
N ALA A 201 4.83 4.05 -1.73
CA ALA A 201 4.58 3.94 -3.17
C ALA A 201 3.36 3.05 -3.52
N CYS A 202 2.88 2.24 -2.58
CA CYS A 202 1.62 1.50 -2.68
C CYS A 202 0.39 2.30 -2.20
N GLY A 203 0.59 3.54 -1.73
CA GLY A 203 -0.45 4.36 -1.12
C GLY A 203 -0.77 4.00 0.34
N ILE A 204 0.07 3.18 0.99
CA ILE A 204 -0.19 2.67 2.34
C ILE A 204 0.56 3.52 3.36
N PRO A 205 -0.11 4.09 4.39
CA PRO A 205 0.54 4.90 5.39
C PRO A 205 1.47 4.06 6.27
N VAL A 206 2.44 4.74 6.88
CA VAL A 206 3.53 4.09 7.62
C VAL A 206 3.74 4.74 8.99
N ILE A 207 3.74 3.95 10.06
CA ILE A 207 4.37 4.30 11.33
C ILE A 207 5.78 3.71 11.35
N ALA A 208 6.80 4.53 11.63
CA ALA A 208 8.14 4.05 11.93
C ALA A 208 8.55 4.49 13.34
N PHE A 209 8.98 3.55 14.17
CA PHE A 209 9.55 3.84 15.47
C PHE A 209 10.94 4.47 15.30
N SER A 210 11.07 5.74 15.70
CA SER A 210 12.35 6.48 15.71
C SER A 210 12.21 7.78 16.50
N ASN A 211 13.30 8.18 17.14
CA ASN A 211 13.45 9.48 17.80
C ASN A 211 13.94 10.55 16.80
N GLU A 212 14.44 10.14 15.63
CA GLU A 212 15.04 11.02 14.63
C GLU A 212 14.05 11.31 13.48
N LYS A 213 13.75 12.60 13.27
CA LYS A 213 12.92 13.08 12.17
C LYS A 213 13.74 13.19 10.88
N TYR A 214 14.11 12.05 10.30
CA TYR A 214 14.97 12.03 9.12
C TYR A 214 14.33 12.67 7.87
N LEU A 215 13.03 12.48 7.68
CA LEU A 215 12.34 12.70 6.40
C LEU A 215 10.87 13.07 6.63
N GLU A 216 10.45 14.25 6.19
CA GLU A 216 9.03 14.60 6.11
C GLU A 216 8.46 14.08 4.79
N ILE A 217 7.90 12.86 4.83
CA ILE A 217 7.22 12.25 3.69
C ILE A 217 5.71 12.21 4.00
N PRO A 218 4.83 12.73 3.14
CA PRO A 218 3.39 12.49 3.27
C PRO A 218 3.10 10.99 3.35
N GLY A 219 2.22 10.57 4.26
CA GLY A 219 2.00 9.16 4.57
C GLY A 219 2.92 8.54 5.63
N LEU A 220 4.06 9.17 5.98
CA LEU A 220 4.97 8.68 7.02
C LEU A 220 4.79 9.42 8.35
N LYS A 221 4.62 8.68 9.45
CA LYS A 221 4.62 9.20 10.81
C LYS A 221 5.72 8.55 11.64
N PHE A 222 6.62 9.36 12.19
CA PHE A 222 7.52 8.89 13.24
C PHE A 222 6.81 8.84 14.59
N THR A 223 7.28 7.94 15.44
CA THR A 223 6.86 7.86 16.82
C THR A 223 7.98 7.30 17.68
N GLU A 224 8.13 7.84 18.89
CA GLU A 224 8.88 7.14 19.92
C GLU A 224 8.09 5.91 20.37
N LEU A 225 8.78 4.96 21.02
CA LEU A 225 8.12 3.79 21.60
C LEU A 225 7.29 4.21 22.81
N GLN A 226 5.99 4.44 22.58
CA GLN A 226 5.02 4.76 23.61
C GLN A 226 4.32 3.51 24.15
N GLY A 227 3.61 3.66 25.28
CA GLY A 227 2.82 2.59 25.86
C GLY A 227 1.67 2.12 24.93
N PRO A 228 1.20 0.86 25.05
CA PRO A 228 0.27 0.23 24.11
C PRO A 228 -1.01 1.02 23.80
N LYS A 229 -1.58 1.70 24.81
CA LYS A 229 -2.78 2.55 24.64
C LYS A 229 -2.54 3.75 23.71
N ALA A 230 -1.38 4.38 23.80
CA ALA A 230 -1.02 5.54 22.98
C ALA A 230 -0.73 5.11 21.54
N LEU A 231 -0.04 3.97 21.37
CA LEU A 231 0.17 3.35 20.06
C LEU A 231 -1.16 2.96 19.40
N ALA A 232 -2.07 2.33 20.14
CA ALA A 232 -3.42 1.98 19.65
C ALA A 232 -4.20 3.22 19.21
N LYS A 233 -4.14 4.31 19.98
CA LYS A 233 -4.73 5.59 19.55
C LYS A 233 -4.12 6.05 18.23
N LYS A 234 -2.79 6.11 18.12
CA LYS A 234 -2.10 6.57 16.91
C LYS A 234 -2.39 5.72 15.67
N ILE A 235 -2.54 4.40 15.84
CA ILE A 235 -2.99 3.47 14.79
C ILE A 235 -4.42 3.80 14.36
N ARG A 236 -5.32 4.06 15.31
CA ARG A 236 -6.71 4.43 15.02
C ARG A 236 -6.79 5.76 14.27
N ASP A 237 -6.17 6.81 14.81
CA ASP A 237 -6.12 8.14 14.20
C ASP A 237 -5.66 8.05 12.72
N ILE A 238 -4.61 7.27 12.42
CA ILE A 238 -4.13 7.11 11.02
C ILE A 238 -5.08 6.27 10.14
N VAL A 239 -5.71 5.22 10.67
CA VAL A 239 -6.56 4.31 9.88
C VAL A 239 -8.00 4.82 9.70
N GLU A 240 -8.48 5.69 10.60
CA GLU A 240 -9.86 6.20 10.60
C GLU A 240 -9.99 7.65 10.09
N ASP A 241 -8.97 8.51 10.22
CA ASP A 241 -9.00 9.89 9.71
C ASP A 241 -8.69 10.00 8.20
N ASP A 242 -8.89 8.93 7.41
CA ASP A 242 -8.54 8.82 5.98
C ASP A 242 -7.13 9.36 5.64
N PHE A 243 -6.12 8.98 6.44
CA PHE A 243 -4.76 9.51 6.29
C PHE A 243 -4.11 9.07 4.98
N TRP A 244 -4.04 10.00 4.04
CA TRP A 244 -3.59 9.76 2.66
C TRP A 244 -2.05 9.83 2.51
N VAL A 245 -1.56 9.12 1.49
CA VAL A 245 -0.15 9.12 1.08
C VAL A 245 -0.02 9.86 -0.25
N ASP A 246 0.90 10.82 -0.33
CA ASP A 246 1.21 11.49 -1.59
C ASP A 246 2.16 10.62 -2.43
N ILE A 247 1.57 9.72 -3.21
CA ILE A 247 2.30 8.80 -4.09
C ILE A 247 3.13 9.57 -5.12
N GLU A 248 2.69 10.74 -5.56
CA GLU A 248 3.44 11.58 -6.52
C GLU A 248 4.66 12.23 -5.86
N SER A 249 4.52 12.78 -4.65
CA SER A 249 5.65 13.28 -3.86
C SER A 249 6.65 12.17 -3.52
N VAL A 250 6.17 10.98 -3.15
CA VAL A 250 7.02 9.80 -2.90
C VAL A 250 7.78 9.40 -4.17
N TYR A 251 7.10 9.33 -5.32
CA TYR A 251 7.76 9.04 -6.60
C TYR A 251 8.79 10.12 -6.95
N ASN A 252 8.41 11.40 -6.91
CA ASN A 252 9.28 12.51 -7.27
C ASN A 252 10.46 12.71 -6.31
N THR A 253 10.41 12.12 -5.10
CA THR A 253 11.54 12.14 -4.13
C THR A 253 12.47 10.93 -4.29
N TYR A 254 11.92 9.74 -4.59
CA TYR A 254 12.66 8.47 -4.54
C TYR A 254 12.78 7.73 -5.88
N SER A 255 12.32 8.32 -6.98
CA SER A 255 12.58 7.80 -8.32
C SER A 255 14.09 7.78 -8.65
N LEU A 256 14.49 6.91 -9.57
CA LEU A 256 15.88 6.83 -10.00
C LEU A 256 16.29 8.09 -10.79
N GLU A 257 15.33 8.71 -11.49
CA GLU A 257 15.50 9.99 -12.16
C GLU A 257 15.84 11.10 -11.15
N SER A 258 15.06 11.26 -10.09
CA SER A 258 15.31 12.27 -9.04
C SER A 258 16.61 12.03 -8.26
N LEU A 259 16.97 10.76 -8.03
CA LEU A 259 18.24 10.39 -7.42
C LEU A 259 19.44 10.70 -8.34
N ALA A 260 19.32 10.43 -9.64
CA ALA A 260 20.34 10.78 -10.63
C ALA A 260 20.54 12.30 -10.72
N GLU A 261 19.45 13.07 -10.86
CA GLU A 261 19.53 14.54 -10.84
C GLU A 261 20.18 15.10 -9.56
N SER A 262 19.89 14.49 -8.42
CA SER A 262 20.46 14.90 -7.12
C SER A 262 21.95 14.61 -7.03
N LEU A 263 22.41 13.50 -7.61
CA LEU A 263 23.82 13.18 -7.72
C LEU A 263 24.53 14.11 -8.70
N ASP A 264 23.98 14.35 -9.89
CA ASP A 264 24.56 15.24 -10.89
C ASP A 264 24.75 16.67 -10.36
N LYS A 265 23.72 17.22 -9.68
CA LYS A 265 23.81 18.52 -9.00
C LYS A 265 24.94 18.54 -7.95
N LYS A 266 25.12 17.45 -7.20
CA LYS A 266 26.19 17.33 -6.20
C LYS A 266 27.58 17.27 -6.84
N TYR A 267 27.76 16.55 -7.95
CA TYR A 267 29.03 16.49 -8.66
C TYR A 267 29.37 17.81 -9.37
N GLN A 268 28.39 18.49 -9.98
CA GLN A 268 28.60 19.82 -10.58
C GLN A 268 28.99 20.87 -9.53
N GLY A 269 28.38 20.84 -8.33
CA GLY A 269 28.74 21.73 -7.22
C GLY A 269 30.13 21.50 -6.63
N LEU A 270 30.69 20.29 -6.78
CA LEU A 270 32.05 19.96 -6.32
C LEU A 270 33.15 20.39 -7.31
N ASN A 271 32.81 20.66 -8.58
CA ASN A 271 33.77 21.13 -9.59
C ASN A 271 33.92 22.66 -9.64
N ASN A 272 33.14 23.39 -8.83
CA ASN A 272 33.09 24.86 -8.80
C ASN A 272 33.69 25.48 -7.52
N ASN A 273 34.35 24.67 -6.68
CA ASN A 273 35.07 25.08 -5.46
C ASN A 273 36.50 24.51 -5.46
#